data_AF-A0AAJ4P3A2-F1
#
_entry.id   AF-A0AAJ4P3A2-F1
#
_cell.length_a   1.000
_cell.length_b   1.000
_cell.length_c   1.000
_cell.angle_alpha   90.00
_cell.angle_beta   90.00
_cell.angle_gamma   90.00
#
_symmetry.space_group_name_H-M   'P 1'
#
loop_
_entity.id
_entity.type
_entity.pdbx_description
1 polymer ?
#
loop_
_entity_poly.entity_id
_entity_poly.type
_entity_poly.pdbx_seq_one_letter_code
_entity_poly.pdbx_strand_id
1 'polypeptide(L)'
;MLNTCIEAVDLLLDAIYSTGERHQLLSEFGIHEPNSPIWSNTIGTSIYIRNEKTYLKAVFYIKQNGVPYLSELPISKLKSQVTQFLIENFWYIRDGEFSRNPNLSYKLQIPCDAKLQLAKALLTSPLFKATQKIFLYPFNSIHTESNLRLQNFFIVNSSNLSLEDLNISSSYSQQFNFNYYPSLIDNQINQKRISTWIGIYAPTEEISQRILYALLGVISLFEDSEKRYCFNGEPKDSGCSYFPDDYQYTCKETVDLLPSLYFKLKIGNELSIHLNNISNFMSSINNESERYILALTNFYKSWFEQEAGQYRTLFTCIESLIEDTRTKSSQKFKNLCLQYSNKFDSNQLSHLLNIRGSIVHGKAPHLSDSSYYDSYLETYLSEPLTDLLNIVEIVLKSHIFRQ
;
A
#
# COMPACT_ATOMS: atom_id res chain seq x y z
N MET A 1 23.38 -7.68 -8.79
CA MET A 1 22.74 -7.69 -7.45
C MET A 1 23.76 -7.82 -6.32
N LEU A 2 24.61 -8.85 -6.26
CA LEU A 2 25.58 -8.97 -5.14
C LEU A 2 26.52 -7.75 -5.01
N ASN A 3 27.06 -7.22 -6.11
CA ASN A 3 27.89 -5.99 -6.09
C ASN A 3 27.14 -4.79 -5.50
N THR A 4 25.86 -4.66 -5.82
CA THR A 4 24.96 -3.62 -5.29
C THR A 4 24.74 -3.80 -3.78
N CYS A 5 24.59 -5.05 -3.32
CA CYS A 5 24.52 -5.35 -1.89
C CYS A 5 25.84 -5.03 -1.17
N ILE A 6 26.99 -5.31 -1.79
CA ILE A 6 28.31 -4.96 -1.23
C ILE A 6 28.44 -3.44 -1.06
N GLU A 7 28.06 -2.67 -2.07
CA GLU A 7 28.09 -1.20 -2.00
C GLU A 7 27.12 -0.67 -0.92
N ALA A 8 25.90 -1.22 -0.84
CA ALA A 8 24.94 -0.88 0.20
C ALA A 8 25.49 -1.18 1.61
N VAL A 9 26.12 -2.34 1.79
CA VAL A 9 26.77 -2.74 3.04
C VAL A 9 27.91 -1.78 3.38
N ASP A 10 28.78 -1.45 2.44
CA ASP A 10 29.85 -0.49 2.68
C ASP A 10 29.31 0.89 3.10
N LEU A 11 28.24 1.38 2.47
CA LEU A 11 27.60 2.64 2.86
C LEU A 11 26.99 2.57 4.26
N LEU A 12 26.35 1.45 4.61
CA LEU A 12 25.78 1.25 5.95
C LEU A 12 26.88 1.23 7.01
N LEU A 13 27.92 0.42 6.80
CA LEU A 13 29.05 0.26 7.72
C LEU A 13 29.87 1.54 7.88
N ASP A 14 29.90 2.39 6.86
CA ASP A 14 30.55 3.70 6.95
C ASP A 14 29.76 4.66 7.83
N ALA A 15 28.44 4.49 7.91
CA ALA A 15 27.56 5.35 8.69
C ALA A 15 27.49 4.97 10.18
N ILE A 16 27.88 3.74 10.55
CA ILE A 16 27.73 3.20 11.92
C ILE A 16 29.06 3.12 12.69
N TYR A 17 28.98 3.27 14.03
CA TYR A 17 30.08 3.37 14.99
C TYR A 17 29.78 2.65 16.32
N SER A 18 30.82 2.36 17.12
CA SER A 18 30.74 1.58 18.37
C SER A 18 30.48 2.37 19.66
N THR A 19 30.71 3.69 19.73
CA THR A 19 30.45 4.49 20.96
C THR A 19 29.92 5.92 20.70
N GLY A 20 29.39 6.57 21.75
CA GLY A 20 28.39 7.65 21.65
C GLY A 20 28.75 9.06 22.13
N GLU A 21 30.01 9.43 22.41
CA GLU A 21 30.27 10.80 22.92
C GLU A 21 29.97 11.93 21.92
N ARG A 22 30.04 11.66 20.61
CA ARG A 22 29.72 12.60 19.52
C ARG A 22 28.72 12.05 18.51
N HIS A 23 28.17 10.88 18.80
CA HIS A 23 27.39 10.09 17.87
C HIS A 23 25.99 9.87 18.44
N GLN A 24 24.98 9.99 17.58
CA GLN A 24 23.59 9.75 17.96
C GLN A 24 23.35 8.24 18.08
N LEU A 25 22.71 7.82 19.18
CA LEU A 25 22.31 6.43 19.35
C LEU A 25 21.28 6.04 18.27
N LEU A 26 21.55 4.96 17.55
CA LEU A 26 20.63 4.39 16.56
C LEU A 26 19.75 3.32 17.19
N SER A 27 20.34 2.37 17.92
CA SER A 27 19.62 1.29 18.59
C SER A 27 20.50 0.62 19.66
N GLU A 28 19.84 0.05 20.68
CA GLU A 28 20.44 -0.82 21.71
C GLU A 28 19.69 -2.15 21.69
N PHE A 29 20.43 -3.27 21.72
CA PHE A 29 19.86 -4.59 21.52
C PHE A 29 20.77 -5.69 22.09
N GLY A 30 20.22 -6.90 22.24
CA GLY A 30 20.98 -8.10 22.59
C GLY A 30 21.42 -8.85 21.34
N ILE A 31 22.67 -9.31 21.32
CA ILE A 31 23.19 -10.21 20.28
C ILE A 31 23.21 -11.64 20.84
N HIS A 32 22.81 -12.60 20.02
CA HIS A 32 23.03 -14.02 20.24
C HIS A 32 23.82 -14.62 19.06
N GLU A 33 24.45 -15.77 19.28
CA GLU A 33 25.12 -16.49 18.20
C GLU A 33 24.07 -17.07 17.23
N PRO A 34 24.31 -17.06 15.91
CA PRO A 34 23.41 -17.71 14.95
C PRO A 34 23.25 -19.19 15.30
N ASN A 35 22.01 -19.68 15.33
CA ASN A 35 21.65 -21.06 15.71
C ASN A 35 21.89 -21.44 17.18
N SER A 36 22.21 -20.49 18.06
CA SER A 36 22.24 -20.79 19.50
C SER A 36 20.83 -20.99 20.06
N PRO A 37 20.65 -21.81 21.11
CA PRO A 37 19.35 -21.99 21.75
C PRO A 37 18.80 -20.67 22.32
N ILE A 38 17.48 -20.55 22.38
CA ILE A 38 16.77 -19.33 22.84
C ILE A 38 17.17 -18.92 24.27
N TRP A 39 17.59 -19.87 25.11
CA TRP A 39 18.07 -19.64 26.47
C TRP A 39 19.57 -19.28 26.58
N SER A 40 20.26 -19.07 25.46
CA SER A 40 21.67 -18.66 25.46
C SER A 40 21.85 -17.22 25.93
N ASN A 41 22.98 -16.93 26.57
CA ASN A 41 23.28 -15.59 27.10
C ASN A 41 23.30 -14.54 25.97
N THR A 42 22.47 -13.51 26.09
CA THR A 42 22.48 -12.35 25.19
C THR A 42 23.53 -11.34 25.62
N ILE A 43 24.33 -10.85 24.68
CA ILE A 43 25.31 -9.79 24.95
C ILE A 43 24.71 -8.46 24.50
N GLY A 44 24.49 -7.54 25.46
CA GLY A 44 24.00 -6.20 25.17
C GLY A 44 25.01 -5.40 24.36
N THR A 45 24.53 -4.73 23.31
CA THR A 45 25.33 -3.85 22.46
C THR A 45 24.51 -2.65 21.99
N SER A 46 25.19 -1.68 21.40
CA SER A 46 24.58 -0.50 20.82
C SER A 46 25.26 -0.10 19.51
N ILE A 47 24.48 0.47 18.60
CA ILE A 47 24.97 1.06 17.36
C ILE A 47 24.75 2.57 17.43
N TYR A 48 25.78 3.33 17.09
CA TYR A 48 25.71 4.79 16.97
C TYR A 48 25.92 5.22 15.53
N ILE A 49 25.38 6.38 15.18
CA ILE A 49 25.61 7.05 13.90
C ILE A 49 26.24 8.43 14.13
N ARG A 50 27.19 8.80 13.29
CA ARG A 50 27.87 10.11 13.45
C ARG A 50 26.96 11.29 13.13
N ASN A 51 26.16 11.16 12.09
CA ASN A 51 25.09 12.08 11.79
C ASN A 51 23.99 11.35 11.02
N GLU A 52 22.78 11.90 11.07
CA GLU A 52 21.65 11.30 10.37
C GLU A 52 21.80 11.33 8.85
N LYS A 53 22.52 12.32 8.30
CA LYS A 53 22.68 12.49 6.85
C LYS A 53 23.44 11.32 6.20
N THR A 54 24.52 10.83 6.81
CA THR A 54 25.30 9.71 6.26
C THR A 54 24.49 8.42 6.31
N TYR A 55 23.78 8.17 7.41
CA TYR A 55 22.92 7.00 7.52
C TYR A 55 21.77 7.05 6.50
N LEU A 56 21.12 8.21 6.34
CA LEU A 56 20.06 8.38 5.34
C LEU A 56 20.56 8.19 3.90
N LYS A 57 21.81 8.53 3.57
CA LYS A 57 22.39 8.24 2.25
C LYS A 57 22.44 6.74 1.97
N ALA A 58 22.84 5.93 2.95
CA ALA A 58 22.86 4.47 2.82
C ALA A 58 21.45 3.90 2.68
N VAL A 59 20.51 4.36 3.52
CA VAL A 59 19.10 3.97 3.44
C VAL A 59 18.48 4.36 2.08
N PHE A 60 18.80 5.55 1.58
CA PHE A 60 18.33 6.02 0.27
C PHE A 60 18.92 5.20 -0.89
N TYR A 61 20.20 4.80 -0.79
CA TYR A 61 20.80 3.89 -1.77
C TYR A 61 20.04 2.56 -1.83
N ILE A 62 19.70 1.98 -0.67
CA ILE A 62 18.88 0.75 -0.60
C ILE A 62 17.48 0.99 -1.18
N LYS A 63 16.88 2.16 -0.92
CA LYS A 63 15.57 2.54 -1.49
C LYS A 63 15.57 2.54 -3.02
N GLN A 64 16.68 2.95 -3.64
CA GLN A 64 16.82 3.04 -5.10
C GLN A 64 17.19 1.71 -5.77
N ASN A 65 17.95 0.87 -5.07
CA ASN A 65 18.58 -0.31 -5.67
C ASN A 65 18.08 -1.65 -5.12
N GLY A 66 17.30 -1.63 -4.04
CA GLY A 66 16.66 -2.80 -3.46
C GLY A 66 15.39 -3.20 -4.23
N VAL A 67 14.51 -3.93 -3.55
CA VAL A 67 13.23 -4.36 -4.14
C VAL A 67 12.33 -3.16 -4.49
N PRO A 68 11.57 -3.21 -5.60
CA PRO A 68 10.84 -2.05 -6.13
C PRO A 68 9.92 -1.36 -5.12
N TYR A 69 9.29 -2.13 -4.23
CA TYR A 69 8.34 -1.58 -3.27
C TYR A 69 8.98 -0.66 -2.21
N LEU A 70 10.30 -0.72 -2.00
CA LEU A 70 10.96 0.18 -1.05
C LEU A 70 10.84 1.64 -1.50
N SER A 71 10.71 1.90 -2.81
CA SER A 71 10.52 3.24 -3.37
C SER A 71 9.26 3.93 -2.84
N GLU A 72 8.26 3.15 -2.41
CA GLU A 72 6.96 3.63 -1.95
C GLU A 72 6.90 3.81 -0.44
N LEU A 73 7.82 3.17 0.31
CA LEU A 73 7.84 3.26 1.76
C LEU A 73 8.35 4.64 2.24
N PRO A 74 7.74 5.23 3.29
CA PRO A 74 8.33 6.38 3.98
C PRO A 74 9.76 6.07 4.45
N ILE A 75 10.66 7.05 4.34
CA ILE A 75 12.07 6.85 4.69
C ILE A 75 12.26 6.42 6.14
N SER A 76 11.38 6.86 7.05
CA SER A 76 11.38 6.46 8.46
C SER A 76 11.12 4.96 8.65
N LYS A 77 10.19 4.39 7.89
CA LYS A 77 9.88 2.96 7.93
C LYS A 77 11.02 2.14 7.33
N LEU A 78 11.59 2.60 6.21
CA LEU A 78 12.75 1.95 5.61
C LEU A 78 13.97 2.00 6.55
N LYS A 79 14.20 3.13 7.23
CA LYS A 79 15.22 3.30 8.26
C LYS A 79 15.08 2.23 9.36
N SER A 80 13.85 2.01 9.84
CA SER A 80 13.57 0.97 10.84
C SER A 80 13.88 -0.43 10.31
N GLN A 81 13.46 -0.78 9.09
CA GLN A 81 13.77 -2.08 8.47
C GLN A 81 15.27 -2.32 8.27
N VAL A 82 15.99 -1.30 7.81
CA VAL A 82 17.46 -1.37 7.65
C VAL A 82 18.16 -1.49 9.01
N THR A 83 17.67 -0.77 10.04
CA THR A 83 18.20 -0.89 11.40
C THR A 83 17.96 -2.30 11.95
N GLN A 84 16.76 -2.84 11.78
CA GLN A 84 16.43 -4.21 12.17
C GLN A 84 17.31 -5.24 11.47
N PHE A 85 17.54 -5.08 10.16
CA PHE A 85 18.48 -5.93 9.43
C PHE A 85 19.91 -5.89 10.03
N LEU A 86 20.40 -4.70 10.39
CA LEU A 86 21.71 -4.56 11.04
C LEU A 86 21.76 -5.22 12.41
N ILE A 87 20.67 -5.17 13.19
CA ILE A 87 20.54 -5.81 14.50
C ILE A 87 20.60 -7.33 14.35
N GLU A 88 19.77 -7.90 13.49
CA GLU A 88 19.66 -9.34 13.25
C GLU A 88 20.98 -9.94 12.72
N ASN A 89 21.73 -9.16 11.94
CA ASN A 89 22.98 -9.58 11.34
C ASN A 89 24.22 -9.01 12.04
N PHE A 90 24.05 -8.41 13.23
CA PHE A 90 25.13 -7.74 13.93
C PHE A 90 26.24 -8.71 14.38
N TRP A 91 25.92 -9.99 14.50
CA TRP A 91 26.92 -11.03 14.78
C TRP A 91 28.08 -11.01 13.78
N TYR A 92 27.78 -10.90 12.48
CA TYR A 92 28.79 -10.78 11.43
C TYR A 92 29.58 -9.48 11.53
N ILE A 93 28.94 -8.41 12.02
CA ILE A 93 29.60 -7.13 12.22
C ILE A 93 30.57 -7.26 13.39
N ARG A 94 30.18 -7.90 14.50
CA ARG A 94 31.00 -8.02 15.72
C ARG A 94 32.28 -8.84 15.52
N ASP A 95 32.22 -9.94 14.78
CA ASP A 95 33.37 -10.80 14.45
C ASP A 95 34.30 -11.11 15.65
N GLY A 96 33.74 -11.47 16.81
CA GLY A 96 34.48 -11.91 18.00
C GLY A 96 35.28 -10.83 18.77
N GLU A 97 35.48 -9.63 18.23
CA GLU A 97 36.26 -8.57 18.90
C GLU A 97 35.41 -7.77 19.91
N PHE A 98 35.87 -7.71 21.15
CA PHE A 98 35.19 -6.98 22.24
C PHE A 98 35.51 -5.48 22.30
N SER A 99 36.60 -5.03 21.67
CA SER A 99 37.02 -3.62 21.71
C SER A 99 37.35 -3.11 20.32
N ARG A 100 36.59 -2.10 19.87
CA ARG A 100 36.80 -1.41 18.59
C ARG A 100 37.15 0.04 18.80
N ASN A 101 37.88 0.62 17.85
CA ASN A 101 38.23 2.02 17.87
C ASN A 101 36.95 2.87 17.70
N PRO A 102 36.59 3.69 18.69
CA PRO A 102 35.35 4.47 18.66
C PRO A 102 35.34 5.58 17.59
N ASN A 103 36.51 5.97 17.09
CA ASN A 103 36.67 7.07 16.13
C ASN A 103 36.59 6.59 14.67
N LEU A 104 36.60 5.27 14.42
CA LEU A 104 36.56 4.70 13.08
C LEU A 104 35.16 4.12 12.81
N SER A 105 34.70 4.22 11.57
CA SER A 105 33.46 3.56 11.15
C SER A 105 33.66 2.05 11.14
N TYR A 106 32.58 1.28 11.24
CA TYR A 106 32.67 -0.18 11.14
C TYR A 106 33.25 -0.62 9.79
N LYS A 107 33.06 0.16 8.72
CA LYS A 107 33.62 -0.10 7.39
C LYS A 107 35.15 -0.31 7.40
N LEU A 108 35.87 0.44 8.23
CA LEU A 108 37.34 0.40 8.29
C LEU A 108 37.87 -0.66 9.26
N GLN A 109 37.00 -1.21 10.11
CA GLN A 109 37.39 -2.10 11.20
C GLN A 109 37.02 -3.56 10.93
N ILE A 110 36.00 -3.83 10.11
CA ILE A 110 35.58 -5.21 9.87
C ILE A 110 36.30 -5.86 8.68
N PRO A 111 36.62 -7.16 8.78
CA PRO A 111 37.23 -7.91 7.67
C PRO A 111 36.36 -7.97 6.41
N CYS A 112 37.02 -8.18 5.27
CA CYS A 112 36.34 -8.34 3.98
C CYS A 112 35.36 -9.53 3.97
N ASP A 113 35.70 -10.64 4.64
CA ASP A 113 34.84 -11.82 4.71
C ASP A 113 33.53 -11.53 5.46
N ALA A 114 33.60 -10.80 6.57
CA ALA A 114 32.42 -10.34 7.31
C ALA A 114 31.51 -9.44 6.45
N LYS A 115 32.09 -8.51 5.69
CA LYS A 115 31.33 -7.68 4.72
C LYS A 115 30.63 -8.54 3.68
N LEU A 116 31.32 -9.55 3.15
CA LEU A 116 30.78 -10.44 2.14
C LEU A 116 29.65 -11.31 2.69
N GLN A 117 29.73 -11.77 3.94
CA GLN A 117 28.63 -12.47 4.61
C GLN A 117 27.43 -11.54 4.83
N LEU A 118 27.67 -10.31 5.28
CA LEU A 118 26.60 -9.30 5.43
C LEU A 118 25.92 -8.99 4.10
N ALA A 119 26.69 -8.88 3.01
CA ALA A 119 26.15 -8.64 1.67
C ALA A 119 25.33 -9.83 1.15
N LYS A 120 25.76 -11.07 1.44
CA LYS A 120 24.97 -12.28 1.14
C LYS A 120 23.67 -12.32 1.95
N ALA A 121 23.71 -11.99 3.24
CA ALA A 121 22.52 -11.90 4.08
C ALA A 121 21.56 -10.82 3.58
N LEU A 122 22.10 -9.66 3.18
CA LEU A 122 21.31 -8.57 2.60
C LEU A 122 20.63 -9.00 1.29
N LEU A 123 21.33 -9.73 0.43
CA LEU A 123 20.80 -10.26 -0.83
C LEU A 123 19.60 -11.21 -0.60
N THR A 124 19.62 -11.99 0.48
CA THR A 124 18.51 -12.90 0.83
C THR A 124 17.40 -12.23 1.65
N SER A 125 17.66 -11.03 2.18
CA SER A 125 16.72 -10.30 3.02
C SER A 125 15.54 -9.73 2.21
N PRO A 126 14.42 -9.38 2.86
CA PRO A 126 13.30 -8.69 2.24
C PRO A 126 13.67 -7.38 1.52
N LEU A 127 14.81 -6.76 1.86
CA LEU A 127 15.28 -5.51 1.23
C LEU A 127 15.76 -5.70 -0.21
N PHE A 128 16.26 -6.89 -0.59
CA PHE A 128 16.77 -7.19 -1.94
C PHE A 128 16.12 -8.42 -2.60
N LYS A 129 15.34 -9.20 -1.85
CA LYS A 129 14.53 -10.31 -2.36
C LYS A 129 13.09 -10.15 -1.89
N ALA A 130 12.18 -9.90 -2.82
CA ALA A 130 10.77 -9.72 -2.48
C ALA A 130 10.17 -11.05 -2.00
N THR A 131 9.75 -11.10 -0.73
CA THR A 131 8.95 -12.20 -0.18
C THR A 131 7.48 -11.83 -0.34
N GLN A 132 6.78 -12.49 -1.25
CA GLN A 132 5.33 -12.31 -1.38
C GLN A 132 4.64 -13.04 -0.24
N LYS A 133 3.76 -12.34 0.48
CA LYS A 133 2.85 -12.88 1.49
C LYS A 133 1.43 -12.78 0.98
N ILE A 134 0.55 -13.63 1.48
CA ILE A 134 -0.87 -13.58 1.15
C ILE A 134 -1.60 -12.85 2.27
N PHE A 135 -2.25 -11.75 1.90
CA PHE A 135 -3.13 -10.99 2.79
C PHE A 135 -4.58 -11.26 2.40
N LEU A 136 -5.38 -11.65 3.38
CA LEU A 136 -6.77 -12.02 3.23
C LEU A 136 -7.67 -10.96 3.87
N TYR A 137 -8.57 -10.41 3.05
CA TYR A 137 -9.56 -9.43 3.45
C TYR A 137 -10.95 -10.04 3.41
N PRO A 138 -11.69 -10.02 4.53
CA PRO A 138 -13.03 -10.58 4.63
C PRO A 138 -14.08 -9.61 4.10
N PHE A 139 -15.03 -10.12 3.30
CA PHE A 139 -16.18 -9.35 2.83
C PHE A 139 -17.48 -10.13 2.98
N ASN A 140 -18.51 -9.46 3.48
CA ASN A 140 -19.91 -9.88 3.45
C ASN A 140 -20.74 -9.05 2.45
N SER A 141 -20.28 -7.84 2.14
CA SER A 141 -20.96 -6.93 1.18
C SER A 141 -20.63 -7.25 -0.28
N ILE A 142 -19.60 -8.05 -0.54
CA ILE A 142 -19.22 -8.48 -1.89
C ILE A 142 -19.67 -9.92 -2.11
N HIS A 143 -20.32 -10.19 -3.24
CA HIS A 143 -20.70 -11.52 -3.67
C HIS A 143 -20.13 -11.80 -5.06
N THR A 144 -19.43 -12.92 -5.21
CA THR A 144 -18.89 -13.34 -6.50
C THR A 144 -19.69 -14.52 -7.06
N GLU A 145 -20.10 -14.44 -8.32
CA GLU A 145 -20.83 -15.52 -9.00
C GLU A 145 -19.90 -16.70 -9.31
N SER A 146 -18.67 -16.39 -9.68
CA SER A 146 -17.59 -17.34 -9.94
C SER A 146 -16.33 -16.98 -9.18
N ASN A 147 -15.53 -17.97 -8.78
CA ASN A 147 -14.22 -17.71 -8.19
C ASN A 147 -13.29 -17.10 -9.25
N LEU A 148 -12.71 -15.94 -8.96
CA LEU A 148 -11.71 -15.28 -9.80
C LEU A 148 -10.33 -15.53 -9.17
N ARG A 149 -9.43 -16.20 -9.91
CA ARG A 149 -8.04 -16.42 -9.48
C ARG A 149 -7.11 -15.82 -10.53
N LEU A 150 -6.35 -14.81 -10.14
CA LEU A 150 -5.40 -14.10 -10.99
C LEU A 150 -4.00 -14.15 -10.36
N GLN A 151 -2.99 -13.68 -11.08
CA GLN A 151 -1.58 -13.79 -10.66
C GLN A 151 -1.29 -13.01 -9.37
N ASN A 152 -1.87 -11.82 -9.22
CA ASN A 152 -1.56 -10.91 -8.10
C ASN A 152 -2.61 -10.93 -6.99
N PHE A 153 -3.81 -11.44 -7.26
CA PHE A 153 -4.89 -11.52 -6.29
C PHE A 153 -5.94 -12.56 -6.69
N PHE A 154 -6.81 -12.91 -5.77
CA PHE A 154 -7.99 -13.73 -6.03
C PHE A 154 -9.21 -13.17 -5.30
N ILE A 155 -10.40 -13.45 -5.83
CA ILE A 155 -11.69 -13.17 -5.21
C ILE A 155 -12.50 -14.47 -5.25
N VAL A 156 -12.75 -15.05 -4.09
CA VAL A 156 -13.38 -16.37 -3.98
C VAL A 156 -14.48 -16.36 -2.93
N ASN A 157 -15.51 -17.17 -3.16
CA ASN A 157 -16.51 -17.41 -2.13
C ASN A 157 -15.85 -18.09 -0.92
N SER A 158 -16.32 -17.77 0.29
CA SER A 158 -15.73 -18.21 1.54
C SER A 158 -15.68 -19.74 1.69
N SER A 159 -16.66 -20.44 1.11
CA SER A 159 -16.70 -21.90 1.04
C SER A 159 -15.65 -22.54 0.14
N ASN A 160 -15.06 -21.76 -0.77
CA ASN A 160 -14.18 -22.24 -1.83
C ASN A 160 -12.70 -21.91 -1.58
N LEU A 161 -12.39 -21.19 -0.50
CA LEU A 161 -11.03 -20.93 -0.08
C LEU A 161 -10.47 -22.15 0.65
N SER A 162 -9.29 -22.60 0.24
CA SER A 162 -8.58 -23.74 0.83
C SER A 162 -7.22 -23.33 1.37
N LEU A 163 -6.61 -24.17 2.22
CA LEU A 163 -5.24 -23.97 2.69
C LEU A 163 -4.21 -24.05 1.55
N GLU A 164 -4.51 -24.79 0.48
CA GLU A 164 -3.65 -24.88 -0.70
C GLU A 164 -3.56 -23.53 -1.43
N ASP A 165 -4.66 -22.78 -1.51
CA ASP A 165 -4.66 -21.41 -2.05
C ASP A 165 -3.74 -20.47 -1.23
N LEU A 166 -3.43 -20.84 0.02
CA LEU A 166 -2.58 -20.08 0.93
C LEU A 166 -1.14 -20.59 1.02
N ASN A 167 -0.79 -21.64 0.28
CA ASN A 167 0.46 -22.40 0.41
C ASN A 167 0.70 -22.96 1.82
N ILE A 168 -0.36 -23.32 2.54
CA ILE A 168 -0.28 -23.88 3.89
C ILE A 168 -0.53 -25.39 3.82
N SER A 169 0.23 -26.14 4.62
CA SER A 169 0.06 -27.59 4.74
C SER A 169 -1.37 -27.96 5.14
N SER A 170 -1.94 -28.94 4.43
CA SER A 170 -3.28 -29.48 4.71
C SER A 170 -3.42 -30.11 6.10
N SER A 171 -2.30 -30.37 6.79
CA SER A 171 -2.27 -30.82 8.19
C SER A 171 -2.97 -29.87 9.16
N TYR A 172 -3.11 -28.58 8.81
CA TYR A 172 -3.76 -27.56 9.64
C TYR A 172 -5.26 -27.39 9.35
N SER A 173 -5.86 -28.23 8.49
CA SER A 173 -7.25 -28.07 8.04
C SER A 173 -8.28 -28.02 9.16
N GLN A 174 -8.04 -28.74 10.26
CA GLN A 174 -8.93 -28.76 11.43
C GLN A 174 -8.87 -27.48 12.28
N GLN A 175 -7.90 -26.60 12.04
CA GLN A 175 -7.71 -25.35 12.80
C GLN A 175 -8.35 -24.14 12.11
N PHE A 176 -8.79 -24.27 10.86
CA PHE A 176 -9.29 -23.15 10.05
C PHE A 176 -10.71 -23.40 9.53
N ASN A 177 -11.56 -22.38 9.61
CA ASN A 177 -12.86 -22.30 8.96
C ASN A 177 -12.98 -20.98 8.20
N PHE A 178 -12.78 -21.04 6.88
CA PHE A 178 -12.79 -19.86 6.02
C PHE A 178 -14.19 -19.26 5.80
N ASN A 179 -15.28 -19.86 6.30
CA ASN A 179 -16.59 -19.21 6.30
C ASN A 179 -16.71 -18.06 7.31
N TYR A 180 -15.70 -17.89 8.16
CA TYR A 180 -15.68 -16.93 9.24
C TYR A 180 -14.40 -16.10 9.25
N TYR A 181 -14.50 -14.91 9.83
CA TYR A 181 -13.39 -14.04 10.18
C TYR A 181 -13.38 -13.73 11.68
N PRO A 182 -12.23 -13.89 12.38
CA PRO A 182 -11.02 -14.58 11.92
C PRO A 182 -11.28 -16.05 11.56
N SER A 183 -10.48 -16.61 10.64
CA SER A 183 -10.67 -17.99 10.16
C SER A 183 -10.14 -19.05 11.13
N LEU A 184 -9.33 -18.68 12.12
CA LEU A 184 -8.84 -19.59 13.15
C LEU A 184 -10.00 -20.04 14.05
N ILE A 185 -10.17 -21.35 14.21
CA ILE A 185 -11.17 -21.94 15.11
C ILE A 185 -10.65 -21.78 16.54
N ASP A 186 -11.10 -20.71 17.20
CA ASP A 186 -10.81 -20.43 18.60
C ASP A 186 -12.10 -20.01 19.32
N ASN A 187 -12.43 -20.72 20.40
CA ASN A 187 -13.63 -20.47 21.21
C ASN A 187 -13.60 -19.11 21.93
N GLN A 188 -12.43 -18.45 22.01
CA GLN A 188 -12.27 -17.15 22.66
C GLN A 188 -12.46 -15.96 21.71
N ILE A 189 -12.50 -16.20 20.40
CA ILE A 189 -12.55 -15.14 19.39
C ILE A 189 -13.98 -15.03 18.84
N ASN A 190 -14.55 -13.82 18.89
CA ASN A 190 -15.82 -13.53 18.22
C ASN A 190 -15.65 -13.60 16.71
N GLN A 191 -16.15 -14.69 16.12
CA GLN A 191 -16.12 -14.91 14.68
C GLN A 191 -17.34 -14.28 13.99
N LYS A 192 -17.09 -13.55 12.90
CA LYS A 192 -18.12 -13.00 12.00
C LYS A 192 -18.22 -13.88 10.76
N ARG A 193 -19.43 -14.20 10.32
CA ARG A 193 -19.63 -14.93 9.06
C ARG A 193 -19.37 -14.01 7.87
N ILE A 194 -18.72 -14.55 6.85
CA ILE A 194 -18.34 -13.80 5.65
C ILE A 194 -18.73 -14.57 4.39
N SER A 195 -18.97 -13.86 3.30
CA SER A 195 -19.36 -14.47 2.02
C SER A 195 -18.19 -14.64 1.07
N THR A 196 -17.23 -13.73 1.10
CA THR A 196 -16.17 -13.63 0.09
C THR A 196 -14.84 -13.29 0.76
N TRP A 197 -13.77 -13.87 0.22
CA TRP A 197 -12.39 -13.46 0.51
C TRP A 197 -11.79 -12.78 -0.69
N ILE A 198 -11.12 -11.66 -0.45
CA ILE A 198 -10.15 -11.10 -1.38
C ILE A 198 -8.76 -11.39 -0.84
N GLY A 199 -8.01 -12.23 -1.56
CA GLY A 199 -6.63 -12.54 -1.24
C GLY A 199 -5.67 -11.80 -2.14
N ILE A 200 -4.67 -11.14 -1.58
CA ILE A 200 -3.70 -10.32 -2.33
C ILE A 200 -2.29 -10.81 -2.02
N TYR A 201 -1.52 -11.07 -3.08
CA TYR A 201 -0.11 -11.39 -2.99
C TYR A 201 0.69 -10.08 -2.97
N ALA A 202 1.24 -9.74 -1.81
CA ALA A 202 2.03 -8.53 -1.63
C ALA A 202 3.18 -8.75 -0.63
N PRO A 203 4.26 -7.95 -0.69
CA PRO A 203 5.36 -8.10 0.25
C PRO A 203 5.08 -7.43 1.61
N THR A 204 4.21 -6.42 1.65
CA THR A 204 3.76 -5.78 2.88
C THR A 204 2.27 -5.51 2.84
N GLU A 205 1.70 -5.33 4.03
CA GLU A 205 0.27 -5.04 4.19
C GLU A 205 -0.12 -3.69 3.57
N GLU A 206 0.73 -2.67 3.60
CA GLU A 206 0.40 -1.37 3.00
C GLU A 206 0.22 -1.46 1.49
N ILE A 207 1.08 -2.25 0.84
CA ILE A 207 0.99 -2.50 -0.60
C ILE A 207 -0.25 -3.31 -0.91
N SER A 208 -0.51 -4.34 -0.09
CA SER A 208 -1.73 -5.13 -0.16
C SER A 208 -2.99 -4.27 -0.05
N GLN A 209 -3.02 -3.34 0.91
CA GLN A 209 -4.15 -2.44 1.12
C GLN A 209 -4.34 -1.47 -0.05
N ARG A 210 -3.25 -0.96 -0.63
CA ARG A 210 -3.34 -0.13 -1.84
C ARG A 210 -3.89 -0.92 -3.03
N ILE A 211 -3.45 -2.16 -3.20
CA ILE A 211 -3.99 -3.08 -4.22
C ILE A 211 -5.48 -3.30 -3.98
N LEU A 212 -5.88 -3.61 -2.74
CA LEU A 212 -7.28 -3.77 -2.35
C LEU A 212 -8.11 -2.54 -2.74
N TYR A 213 -7.63 -1.34 -2.42
CA TYR A 213 -8.34 -0.10 -2.74
C TYR A 213 -8.47 0.13 -4.25
N ALA A 214 -7.47 -0.24 -5.04
CA ALA A 214 -7.60 -0.19 -6.50
C ALA A 214 -8.66 -1.19 -6.99
N LEU A 215 -8.71 -2.41 -6.45
CA LEU A 215 -9.73 -3.42 -6.79
C LEU A 215 -11.13 -2.94 -6.42
N LEU A 216 -11.31 -2.46 -5.19
CA LEU A 216 -12.58 -1.89 -4.73
C LEU A 216 -12.97 -0.63 -5.52
N GLY A 217 -11.99 0.14 -6.00
CA GLY A 217 -12.21 1.27 -6.90
C GLY A 217 -12.74 0.86 -8.27
N VAL A 218 -12.30 -0.28 -8.80
CA VAL A 218 -12.91 -0.85 -10.03
C VAL A 218 -14.33 -1.33 -9.73
N ILE A 219 -14.51 -2.10 -8.66
CA ILE A 219 -15.85 -2.61 -8.30
C ILE A 219 -16.82 -1.44 -8.13
N SER A 220 -16.42 -0.36 -7.45
CA SER A 220 -17.28 0.81 -7.25
C SER A 220 -17.55 1.59 -8.54
N LEU A 221 -16.55 1.74 -9.41
CA LEU A 221 -16.66 2.49 -10.67
C LEU A 221 -17.69 1.90 -11.63
N PHE A 222 -17.79 0.57 -11.65
CA PHE A 222 -18.70 -0.17 -12.52
C PHE A 222 -20.08 -0.43 -11.91
N GLU A 223 -20.29 -0.03 -10.65
CA GLU A 223 -21.60 -0.06 -10.01
C GLU A 223 -22.36 1.25 -10.27
N ASP A 224 -23.70 1.16 -10.26
CA ASP A 224 -24.58 2.30 -10.51
C ASP A 224 -24.32 3.43 -9.49
N SER A 225 -24.11 4.64 -10.00
CA SER A 225 -23.77 5.82 -9.20
C SER A 225 -24.81 6.13 -8.12
N GLU A 226 -26.10 5.95 -8.43
CA GLU A 226 -27.20 6.16 -7.48
C GLU A 226 -27.17 5.16 -6.32
N LYS A 227 -26.83 3.90 -6.61
CA LYS A 227 -26.74 2.85 -5.59
C LYS A 227 -25.53 3.06 -4.69
N ARG A 228 -24.42 3.55 -5.26
CA ARG A 228 -23.13 3.70 -4.58
C ARG A 228 -23.21 4.43 -3.23
N TYR A 229 -24.12 5.40 -3.09
CA TYR A 229 -24.25 6.20 -1.86
C TYR A 229 -25.50 5.88 -1.02
N CYS A 230 -26.14 4.73 -1.26
CA CYS A 230 -27.24 4.24 -0.42
C CYS A 230 -26.72 3.44 0.77
N PHE A 231 -26.73 4.06 1.95
CA PHE A 231 -26.17 3.48 3.17
C PHE A 231 -27.25 2.96 4.13
N ASN A 232 -27.02 1.79 4.74
CA ASN A 232 -27.97 1.14 5.65
C ASN A 232 -27.49 1.03 7.12
N GLY A 233 -26.25 1.45 7.41
CA GLY A 233 -25.68 1.37 8.77
C GLY A 233 -25.39 -0.06 9.27
N GLU A 234 -25.44 -1.07 8.40
CA GLU A 234 -25.09 -2.46 8.73
C GLU A 234 -23.59 -2.66 8.98
N PRO A 235 -23.18 -3.81 9.59
CA PRO A 235 -21.78 -4.05 9.94
C PRO A 235 -20.86 -3.87 8.75
N LYS A 236 -19.87 -2.99 8.93
CA LYS A 236 -18.84 -2.69 7.95
C LYS A 236 -17.89 -3.89 7.81
N ASP A 237 -17.56 -4.22 6.56
CA ASP A 237 -16.51 -5.19 6.27
C ASP A 237 -15.21 -4.67 6.85
N SER A 238 -14.58 -5.44 7.73
CA SER A 238 -13.35 -5.05 8.42
C SER A 238 -12.49 -6.27 8.69
N GLY A 239 -11.18 -6.07 8.65
CA GLY A 239 -10.22 -7.09 9.03
C GLY A 239 -9.14 -7.34 7.98
N CYS A 240 -8.03 -7.88 8.45
CA CYS A 240 -6.98 -8.40 7.61
C CYS A 240 -6.36 -9.60 8.34
N SER A 241 -6.15 -10.69 7.60
CA SER A 241 -5.45 -11.85 8.10
C SER A 241 -4.33 -12.26 7.16
N TYR A 242 -3.20 -12.68 7.70
CA TYR A 242 -2.05 -13.11 6.94
C TYR A 242 -1.15 -14.02 7.76
N PHE A 243 -0.27 -14.74 7.06
CA PHE A 243 0.74 -15.59 7.66
C PHE A 243 2.08 -14.87 7.53
N PRO A 244 2.60 -14.23 8.60
CA PRO A 244 3.92 -13.62 8.54
C PRO A 244 4.98 -14.64 8.14
N ASP A 245 4.91 -15.84 8.72
CA ASP A 245 5.80 -16.97 8.49
C ASP A 245 4.95 -18.26 8.43
N ASP A 246 5.54 -19.40 8.05
CA ASP A 246 4.84 -20.69 7.88
C ASP A 246 4.16 -21.24 9.16
N TYR A 247 4.44 -20.64 10.32
CA TYR A 247 4.01 -21.12 11.63
C TYR A 247 3.11 -20.16 12.40
N GLN A 248 2.91 -18.94 11.92
CA GLN A 248 2.17 -17.91 12.64
C GLN A 248 1.01 -17.40 11.79
N TYR A 249 -0.16 -17.32 12.39
CA TYR A 249 -1.34 -16.68 11.81
C TYR A 249 -1.60 -15.37 12.55
N THR A 250 -1.67 -14.28 11.81
CA THR A 250 -2.02 -12.96 12.35
C THR A 250 -3.38 -12.55 11.81
N CYS A 251 -4.28 -12.13 12.69
CA CYS A 251 -5.52 -11.45 12.33
C CYS A 251 -5.65 -10.16 13.11
N LYS A 252 -6.17 -9.12 12.47
CA LYS A 252 -6.40 -7.83 13.12
C LYS A 252 -7.59 -7.11 12.51
N GLU A 253 -8.34 -6.39 13.33
CA GLU A 253 -9.37 -5.51 12.83
C GLU A 253 -8.74 -4.32 12.09
N THR A 254 -9.34 -3.92 10.97
CA THR A 254 -8.94 -2.75 10.19
C THR A 254 -10.00 -1.67 10.30
N VAL A 255 -9.71 -0.48 9.78
CA VAL A 255 -10.77 0.46 9.42
C VAL A 255 -11.68 -0.21 8.39
N ASP A 256 -12.93 0.25 8.32
CA ASP A 256 -13.94 -0.20 7.36
C ASP A 256 -13.35 -0.28 5.94
N LEU A 257 -13.42 -1.48 5.37
CA LEU A 257 -12.98 -1.82 4.02
C LEU A 257 -14.05 -1.51 2.97
N LEU A 258 -15.27 -1.17 3.36
CA LEU A 258 -16.33 -0.66 2.50
C LEU A 258 -17.23 0.26 3.36
N PRO A 259 -17.83 1.31 2.78
CA PRO A 259 -18.92 2.01 3.46
C PRO A 259 -20.10 1.04 3.67
N SER A 260 -21.00 1.33 4.61
CA SER A 260 -22.16 0.46 4.85
C SER A 260 -23.10 0.54 3.65
N LEU A 261 -23.24 -0.53 2.85
CA LEU A 261 -24.06 -0.51 1.64
C LEU A 261 -25.43 -1.15 1.89
N TYR A 262 -26.50 -0.54 1.35
CA TYR A 262 -27.85 -1.11 1.38
C TYR A 262 -27.98 -2.43 0.59
N PHE A 263 -27.06 -2.68 -0.34
CA PHE A 263 -27.07 -3.84 -1.23
C PHE A 263 -25.68 -4.49 -1.27
N LYS A 264 -25.64 -5.73 -1.74
CA LYS A 264 -24.38 -6.43 -1.98
C LYS A 264 -23.85 -6.15 -3.39
N LEU A 265 -22.57 -5.80 -3.49
CA LEU A 265 -21.85 -5.63 -4.75
C LEU A 265 -21.67 -7.00 -5.42
N LYS A 266 -21.98 -7.09 -6.71
CA LYS A 266 -21.93 -8.36 -7.45
C LYS A 266 -20.79 -8.38 -8.44
N ILE A 267 -19.92 -9.37 -8.30
CA ILE A 267 -18.83 -9.61 -9.26
C ILE A 267 -19.32 -10.64 -10.28
N GLY A 268 -19.75 -10.13 -11.44
CA GLY A 268 -20.10 -10.92 -12.61
C GLY A 268 -18.97 -11.00 -13.65
N ASN A 269 -19.29 -11.59 -14.80
CA ASN A 269 -18.31 -11.84 -15.86
C ASN A 269 -17.72 -10.55 -16.47
N GLU A 270 -18.51 -9.50 -16.68
CA GLU A 270 -18.02 -8.23 -17.25
C GLU A 270 -17.01 -7.55 -16.33
N LEU A 271 -17.32 -7.46 -15.03
CA LEU A 271 -16.41 -6.88 -14.04
C LEU A 271 -15.12 -7.70 -13.91
N SER A 272 -15.19 -9.01 -14.09
CA SER A 272 -14.02 -9.90 -14.08
C SER A 272 -13.01 -9.55 -15.18
N ILE A 273 -13.46 -9.08 -16.34
CA ILE A 273 -12.58 -8.60 -17.43
C ILE A 273 -11.81 -7.35 -16.98
N HIS A 274 -12.48 -6.40 -16.34
CA HIS A 274 -11.85 -5.18 -15.82
C HIS A 274 -10.86 -5.48 -14.68
N LEU A 275 -11.20 -6.41 -13.78
CA LEU A 275 -10.31 -6.87 -12.72
C LEU A 275 -9.07 -7.60 -13.28
N ASN A 276 -9.19 -8.34 -14.39
CA ASN A 276 -8.05 -8.92 -15.07
C ASN A 276 -7.07 -7.87 -15.61
N ASN A 277 -7.58 -6.75 -16.15
CA ASN A 277 -6.73 -5.63 -16.58
C ASN A 277 -5.91 -5.07 -15.41
N ILE A 278 -6.48 -5.01 -14.20
CA ILE A 278 -5.75 -4.58 -13.01
C ILE A 278 -4.59 -5.51 -12.67
N SER A 279 -4.78 -6.84 -12.76
CA SER A 279 -3.67 -7.79 -12.55
C SER A 279 -2.54 -7.56 -13.57
N ASN A 280 -2.89 -7.24 -14.82
CA ASN A 280 -1.90 -6.92 -15.85
C ASN A 280 -1.15 -5.61 -15.54
N PHE A 281 -1.86 -4.58 -15.08
CA PHE A 281 -1.25 -3.31 -14.66
C PHE A 281 -0.28 -3.51 -13.50
N MET A 282 -0.63 -4.34 -12.52
CA MET A 282 0.24 -4.66 -11.37
C MET A 282 1.50 -5.43 -11.77
N SER A 283 1.44 -6.20 -12.84
CA SER A 283 2.59 -6.96 -13.36
C SER A 283 3.48 -6.12 -14.29
N SER A 284 2.99 -4.98 -14.78
CA SER A 284 3.75 -4.11 -15.67
C SER A 284 4.63 -3.12 -14.91
N ILE A 285 5.87 -2.95 -15.37
CA ILE A 285 6.85 -2.00 -14.80
C ILE A 285 6.81 -0.71 -15.63
N ASN A 286 5.65 -0.05 -15.69
CA ASN A 286 5.54 1.24 -16.38
C ASN A 286 4.82 2.29 -15.50
N ASN A 287 5.23 3.55 -15.67
CA ASN A 287 4.67 4.67 -14.91
C ASN A 287 3.18 4.92 -15.24
N GLU A 288 2.68 4.39 -16.36
CA GLU A 288 1.28 4.54 -16.75
C GLU A 288 0.35 3.65 -15.91
N SER A 289 0.68 2.37 -15.74
CA SER A 289 -0.10 1.47 -14.90
C SER A 289 -0.11 1.89 -13.44
N GLU A 290 1.02 2.42 -12.92
CA GLU A 290 1.06 2.98 -11.57
C GLU A 290 0.07 4.15 -11.40
N ARG A 291 -0.03 5.01 -12.40
CA ARG A 291 -0.99 6.13 -12.43
C ARG A 291 -2.44 5.64 -12.47
N TYR A 292 -2.72 4.57 -13.23
CA TYR A 292 -4.06 3.97 -13.27
C TYR A 292 -4.46 3.39 -11.91
N ILE A 293 -3.56 2.63 -11.26
CA ILE A 293 -3.75 2.08 -9.93
C ILE A 293 -3.98 3.21 -8.90
N LEU A 294 -3.20 4.29 -9.00
CA LEU A 294 -3.34 5.46 -8.12
C LEU A 294 -4.69 6.17 -8.31
N ALA A 295 -5.10 6.38 -9.57
CA ALA A 295 -6.39 7.01 -9.90
C ALA A 295 -7.57 6.21 -9.32
N LEU A 296 -7.56 4.88 -9.50
CA LEU A 296 -8.59 3.98 -8.95
C LEU A 296 -8.58 3.93 -7.42
N THR A 297 -7.39 3.95 -6.82
CA THR A 297 -7.24 4.02 -5.36
C THR A 297 -7.86 5.31 -4.80
N ASN A 298 -7.63 6.45 -5.46
CA ASN A 298 -8.21 7.74 -5.06
C ASN A 298 -9.73 7.76 -5.28
N PHE A 299 -10.20 7.16 -6.37
CA PHE A 299 -11.63 7.04 -6.64
C PHE A 299 -12.34 6.27 -5.53
N TYR A 300 -11.77 5.13 -5.12
CA TYR A 300 -12.25 4.37 -3.98
C TYR A 300 -12.24 5.18 -2.67
N LYS A 301 -11.14 5.88 -2.36
CA LYS A 301 -11.06 6.73 -1.15
C LYS A 301 -12.11 7.82 -1.13
N SER A 302 -12.43 8.42 -2.28
CA SER A 302 -13.46 9.46 -2.37
C SER A 302 -14.82 8.99 -1.86
N TRP A 303 -15.07 7.68 -1.86
CA TRP A 303 -16.33 7.09 -1.39
C TRP A 303 -16.55 7.23 0.12
N PHE A 304 -15.47 7.35 0.91
CA PHE A 304 -15.55 7.56 2.37
C PHE A 304 -15.56 9.03 2.76
N GLU A 305 -15.25 9.91 1.82
CA GLU A 305 -15.17 11.35 2.09
C GLU A 305 -16.50 12.02 1.81
N GLN A 306 -16.71 13.18 2.43
CA GLN A 306 -17.90 14.01 2.25
C GLN A 306 -17.52 15.40 1.75
N GLU A 307 -18.44 16.02 1.00
CA GLU A 307 -18.38 17.41 0.56
C GLU A 307 -17.01 17.82 -0.04
N ALA A 308 -16.34 18.80 0.58
CA ALA A 308 -15.09 19.38 0.10
C ALA A 308 -13.92 18.37 0.07
N GLY A 309 -13.92 17.38 0.97
CA GLY A 309 -12.93 16.30 0.97
C GLY A 309 -13.08 15.46 -0.30
N GLN A 310 -14.30 14.94 -0.51
CA GLN A 310 -14.64 14.14 -1.69
C GLN A 310 -14.36 14.91 -2.98
N TYR A 311 -14.75 16.18 -3.03
CA TYR A 311 -14.51 17.06 -4.17
C TYR A 311 -13.03 17.14 -4.52
N ARG A 312 -12.15 17.35 -3.53
CA ARG A 312 -10.69 17.39 -3.73
C ARG A 312 -10.15 16.05 -4.24
N THR A 313 -10.59 14.94 -3.64
CA THR A 313 -10.09 13.60 -4.00
C THR A 313 -10.52 13.19 -5.40
N LEU A 314 -11.73 13.56 -5.84
CA LEU A 314 -12.18 13.36 -7.22
C LEU A 314 -11.30 14.09 -8.25
N PHE A 315 -10.85 15.32 -7.97
CA PHE A 315 -9.85 15.98 -8.81
C PHE A 315 -8.53 15.20 -8.86
N THR A 316 -8.08 14.69 -7.71
CA THR A 316 -6.85 13.89 -7.63
C THR A 316 -6.95 12.60 -8.46
N CYS A 317 -8.14 12.03 -8.65
CA CYS A 317 -8.33 10.86 -9.52
C CYS A 317 -7.88 11.14 -10.96
N ILE A 318 -8.31 12.27 -11.54
CA ILE A 318 -7.96 12.66 -12.90
C ILE A 318 -6.53 13.19 -12.97
N GLU A 319 -6.10 14.00 -11.98
CA GLU A 319 -4.72 14.50 -11.92
C GLU A 319 -3.69 13.36 -11.84
N SER A 320 -4.03 12.24 -11.21
CA SER A 320 -3.17 11.05 -11.15
C SER A 320 -2.87 10.45 -12.53
N LEU A 321 -3.74 10.67 -13.53
CA LEU A 321 -3.53 10.17 -14.89
C LEU A 321 -2.53 11.01 -15.69
N ILE A 322 -2.20 12.23 -15.23
CA ILE A 322 -1.38 13.20 -15.98
C ILE A 322 0.11 12.97 -15.69
N GLU A 323 0.94 12.82 -16.72
CA GLU A 323 2.40 12.55 -16.60
C GLU A 323 3.19 13.65 -15.88
N ASP A 324 2.83 14.90 -16.12
CA ASP A 324 3.53 16.05 -15.57
C ASP A 324 2.53 17.11 -15.11
N THR A 325 2.33 17.20 -13.81
CA THR A 325 1.46 18.20 -13.18
C THR A 325 2.20 19.49 -12.81
N ARG A 326 3.53 19.58 -13.02
CA ARG A 326 4.34 20.73 -12.59
C ARG A 326 4.04 22.01 -13.38
N THR A 327 3.56 21.87 -14.61
CA THR A 327 3.21 22.99 -15.47
C THR A 327 1.81 22.80 -16.08
N LYS A 328 1.01 23.87 -16.06
CA LYS A 328 -0.31 23.94 -16.70
C LYS A 328 -1.28 22.81 -16.28
N SER A 329 -1.24 22.37 -15.02
CA SER A 329 -2.09 21.28 -14.49
C SER A 329 -3.58 21.47 -14.81
N SER A 330 -4.11 22.67 -14.56
CA SER A 330 -5.52 23.01 -14.86
C SER A 330 -5.87 22.86 -16.34
N GLN A 331 -4.95 23.17 -17.26
CA GLN A 331 -5.20 23.00 -18.69
C GLN A 331 -5.11 21.54 -19.10
N LYS A 332 -4.13 20.78 -18.57
CA LYS A 332 -3.99 19.35 -18.83
C LYS A 332 -5.20 18.57 -18.33
N PHE A 333 -5.72 18.93 -17.15
CA PHE A 333 -6.99 18.40 -16.61
C PHE A 333 -8.14 18.62 -17.59
N LYS A 334 -8.35 19.87 -18.03
CA LYS A 334 -9.43 20.21 -18.96
C LYS A 334 -9.31 19.46 -20.28
N ASN A 335 -8.11 19.41 -20.86
CA ASN A 335 -7.87 18.70 -22.11
C ASN A 335 -8.21 17.20 -21.99
N LEU A 336 -7.83 16.56 -20.88
CA LEU A 336 -8.14 15.16 -20.66
C LEU A 336 -9.65 14.93 -20.52
N CYS A 337 -10.35 15.77 -19.75
CA CYS A 337 -11.80 15.65 -19.61
C CYS A 337 -12.53 15.85 -20.95
N LEU A 338 -12.16 16.87 -21.72
CA LEU A 338 -12.75 17.17 -23.02
C LEU A 338 -12.43 16.12 -24.09
N GLN A 339 -11.34 15.36 -23.93
CA GLN A 339 -11.01 14.26 -24.84
C GLN A 339 -12.02 13.10 -24.74
N TYR A 340 -12.56 12.84 -23.53
CA TYR A 340 -13.44 11.69 -23.28
C TYR A 340 -14.91 12.06 -23.05
N SER A 341 -15.21 13.33 -22.80
CA SER A 341 -16.57 13.79 -22.54
C SER A 341 -16.91 15.07 -23.29
N ASN A 342 -17.87 14.97 -24.21
CA ASN A 342 -18.50 16.12 -24.87
C ASN A 342 -19.67 16.70 -24.05
N LYS A 343 -20.01 16.08 -22.90
CA LYS A 343 -21.12 16.49 -22.04
C LYS A 343 -20.87 17.80 -21.30
N PHE A 344 -19.60 18.14 -21.06
CA PHE A 344 -19.19 19.29 -20.27
C PHE A 344 -18.28 20.18 -21.10
N ASP A 345 -18.53 21.49 -21.08
CA ASP A 345 -17.72 22.44 -21.84
C ASP A 345 -16.50 22.94 -21.05
N SER A 346 -15.58 23.62 -21.73
CA SER A 346 -14.35 24.15 -21.12
C SER A 346 -14.64 25.21 -20.03
N ASN A 347 -15.76 25.92 -20.10
CA ASN A 347 -16.11 26.95 -19.11
C ASN A 347 -16.60 26.30 -17.83
N GLN A 348 -17.44 25.27 -17.94
CA GLN A 348 -17.92 24.46 -16.82
C GLN A 348 -16.77 23.80 -16.08
N LEU A 349 -15.83 23.19 -16.80
CA LEU A 349 -14.62 22.63 -16.19
C LEU A 349 -13.74 23.69 -15.50
N SER A 350 -13.68 24.91 -16.06
CA SER A 350 -12.94 26.02 -15.44
C SER A 350 -13.63 26.50 -14.16
N HIS A 351 -14.97 26.53 -14.13
CA HIS A 351 -15.72 26.82 -12.91
C HIS A 351 -15.49 25.76 -11.82
N LEU A 352 -15.54 24.46 -12.14
CA LEU A 352 -15.23 23.39 -11.19
C LEU A 352 -13.80 23.56 -10.61
N LEU A 353 -12.83 23.90 -11.46
CA LEU A 353 -11.45 24.17 -11.03
C LEU A 353 -11.35 25.39 -10.09
N ASN A 354 -12.17 26.44 -10.29
CA ASN A 354 -12.22 27.60 -9.40
C ASN A 354 -12.76 27.22 -8.01
N ILE A 355 -13.83 26.41 -7.94
CA ILE A 355 -14.34 25.87 -6.68
C ILE A 355 -13.25 25.08 -5.96
N ARG A 356 -12.54 24.18 -6.67
CA ARG A 356 -11.41 23.42 -6.13
C ARG A 356 -10.30 24.34 -5.61
N GLY A 357 -9.99 25.42 -6.33
CA GLY A 357 -9.02 26.43 -5.91
C GLY A 357 -9.37 27.05 -4.55
N SER A 358 -10.63 27.43 -4.34
CA SER A 358 -11.11 27.98 -3.06
C SER A 358 -10.93 26.99 -1.91
N ILE A 359 -11.25 25.72 -2.13
CA ILE A 359 -11.14 24.66 -1.12
C ILE A 359 -9.68 24.38 -0.76
N VAL A 360 -8.82 24.15 -1.77
CA VAL A 360 -7.41 23.79 -1.55
C VAL A 360 -6.62 24.91 -0.87
N HIS A 361 -6.97 26.17 -1.14
CA HIS A 361 -6.34 27.32 -0.49
C HIS A 361 -6.98 27.69 0.86
N GLY A 362 -7.91 26.87 1.37
CA GLY A 362 -8.52 27.05 2.69
C GLY A 362 -9.49 28.24 2.78
N LYS A 363 -9.92 28.80 1.64
CA LYS A 363 -10.91 29.89 1.60
C LYS A 363 -12.34 29.39 1.78
N ALA A 364 -12.59 28.12 1.44
CA ALA A 364 -13.90 27.47 1.52
C ALA A 364 -13.73 26.08 2.15
N PRO A 365 -13.88 25.94 3.48
CA PRO A 365 -13.81 24.64 4.14
C PRO A 365 -14.97 23.72 3.75
N HIS A 366 -16.15 24.27 3.47
CA HIS A 366 -17.26 23.56 2.84
C HIS A 366 -17.41 23.93 1.36
N LEU A 367 -18.04 23.05 0.58
CA LEU A 367 -18.27 23.25 -0.85
C LEU A 367 -19.10 24.53 -1.11
N SER A 368 -20.13 24.74 -0.29
CA SER A 368 -21.04 25.89 -0.32
C SER A 368 -20.38 27.22 0.04
N ASP A 369 -19.25 27.20 0.75
CA ASP A 369 -18.56 28.44 1.17
C ASP A 369 -17.78 29.09 0.02
N SER A 370 -17.64 28.40 -1.11
CA SER A 370 -16.97 28.94 -2.29
C SER A 370 -17.86 29.97 -2.98
N SER A 371 -17.35 31.18 -3.22
CA SER A 371 -18.05 32.20 -4.01
C SER A 371 -18.39 31.77 -5.44
N TYR A 372 -17.80 30.66 -5.92
CA TYR A 372 -18.09 30.08 -7.22
C TYR A 372 -19.20 29.01 -7.18
N TYR A 373 -19.66 28.60 -5.99
CA TYR A 373 -20.66 27.54 -5.84
C TYR A 373 -22.03 28.00 -6.34
N ASP A 374 -22.56 29.09 -5.79
CA ASP A 374 -23.88 29.63 -6.19
C ASP A 374 -23.88 30.00 -7.68
N SER A 375 -22.80 30.63 -8.16
CA SER A 375 -22.64 30.94 -9.58
C SER A 375 -22.62 29.69 -10.47
N TYR A 376 -22.08 28.57 -9.99
CA TYR A 376 -22.13 27.30 -10.72
C TYR A 376 -23.57 26.80 -10.83
N LEU A 377 -24.29 26.76 -9.70
CA LEU A 377 -25.69 26.32 -9.64
C LEU A 377 -26.58 27.17 -10.55
N GLU A 378 -26.44 28.50 -10.49
CA GLU A 378 -27.21 29.42 -11.33
C GLU A 378 -26.93 29.23 -12.83
N THR A 379 -25.68 28.94 -13.20
CA THR A 379 -25.28 28.84 -14.61
C THR A 379 -25.63 27.48 -15.22
N TYR A 380 -25.37 26.40 -14.50
CA TYR A 380 -25.46 25.03 -15.06
C TYR A 380 -26.68 24.24 -14.54
N LEU A 381 -27.39 24.75 -13.53
CA LEU A 381 -28.56 24.12 -12.92
C LEU A 381 -28.27 22.68 -12.45
N SER A 382 -27.04 22.44 -11.98
CA SER A 382 -26.54 21.12 -11.60
C SER A 382 -25.58 21.21 -10.42
N GLU A 383 -25.57 20.16 -9.60
CA GLU A 383 -24.69 20.06 -8.44
C GLU A 383 -23.22 19.85 -8.87
N PRO A 384 -22.26 20.72 -8.47
CA PRO A 384 -20.86 20.64 -8.91
C PRO A 384 -20.20 19.30 -8.58
N LEU A 385 -20.52 18.73 -7.41
CA LEU A 385 -19.96 17.46 -6.97
C LEU A 385 -20.47 16.29 -7.83
N THR A 386 -21.77 16.30 -8.16
CA THR A 386 -22.40 15.30 -9.03
C THR A 386 -21.83 15.36 -10.44
N ASP A 387 -21.66 16.55 -11.00
CA ASP A 387 -21.02 16.73 -12.31
C ASP A 387 -19.57 16.25 -12.31
N LEU A 388 -18.80 16.62 -11.28
CA LEU A 388 -17.42 16.17 -11.13
C LEU A 388 -17.33 14.64 -11.04
N LEU A 389 -18.20 14.00 -10.27
CA LEU A 389 -18.26 12.54 -10.17
C LEU A 389 -18.52 11.92 -11.55
N ASN A 390 -19.51 12.43 -12.29
CA ASN A 390 -19.82 11.97 -13.65
C ASN A 390 -18.62 12.11 -14.60
N ILE A 391 -17.90 13.24 -14.54
CA ILE A 391 -16.69 13.46 -15.34
C ILE A 391 -15.63 12.41 -15.00
N VAL A 392 -15.36 12.20 -13.71
CA VAL A 392 -14.37 11.23 -13.24
C VAL A 392 -14.74 9.83 -13.71
N GLU A 393 -16.00 9.42 -13.59
CA GLU A 393 -16.44 8.10 -14.04
C GLU A 393 -16.21 7.89 -15.55
N ILE A 394 -16.61 8.86 -16.38
CA ILE A 394 -16.41 8.80 -17.83
C ILE A 394 -14.91 8.72 -18.15
N VAL A 395 -14.11 9.61 -17.57
CA VAL A 395 -12.67 9.65 -17.83
C VAL A 395 -11.98 8.36 -17.39
N LEU A 396 -12.29 7.81 -16.22
CA LEU A 396 -11.68 6.57 -15.74
C LEU A 396 -12.09 5.38 -16.62
N LYS A 397 -13.38 5.25 -16.96
CA LYS A 397 -13.87 4.17 -17.83
C LYS A 397 -13.23 4.23 -19.22
N SER A 398 -13.21 5.41 -19.85
CA SER A 398 -12.67 5.57 -21.19
C SER A 398 -11.15 5.54 -21.26
N HIS A 399 -10.45 6.16 -20.31
CA HIS A 399 -8.99 6.24 -20.35
C HIS A 399 -8.31 4.93 -19.90
N ILE A 400 -8.78 4.33 -18.80
CA ILE A 400 -8.15 3.12 -18.23
C ILE A 400 -8.67 1.85 -18.93
N PHE A 401 -9.99 1.79 -19.20
CA PHE A 401 -10.64 0.59 -19.70
C PHE A 401 -11.07 0.67 -21.18
N ARG A 402 -10.86 1.81 -21.84
CA ARG A 402 -11.14 2.03 -23.27
C ARG A 402 -12.60 1.78 -23.66
N GLN A 403 -13.52 2.20 -22.80
CA GLN A 403 -14.98 2.13 -23.01
C GLN A 403 -15.59 3.46 -23.44
#